data_AF-A0A919ZR75-F1
#
_entry.id   AF-A0A919ZR75-F1
#
_cell.length_a   1.000
_cell.length_b   1.000
_cell.length_c   1.000
_cell.angle_alpha   90.00
_cell.angle_beta   90.00
_cell.angle_gamma   90.00
#
_symmetry.space_group_name_H-M   'P 1'
#
loop_
_entity.id
_entity.type
_entity.pdbx_description
1 polymer ?
#
loop_
_entity_poly.entity_id
_entity_poly.type
_entity_poly.pdbx_seq_one_letter_code
_entity_poly.pdbx_strand_id
1 'polypeptide(L)'
;MINNITILFFLLCFSVLFLYRYFRAGRSSVFYSKNITEDDNSYRNAENVRIFQVCMGFLFFIFHSVSFMGSWNTVAFFGSSFIISLILEIVGTNKGYVFGKYSYNKTLCPGPFVGNVPILIALSWSGLIYMSLSCSIFKFLELT
;
A
#
# COMPACT_ATOMS: atom_id res chain seq x y z
N MET A 1 -6.96 -18.36 16.06
CA MET A 1 -5.87 -18.42 17.05
C MET A 1 -4.90 -17.29 16.77
N ILE A 2 -4.66 -16.36 17.70
CA ILE A 2 -3.71 -15.25 17.48
C ILE A 2 -2.30 -15.83 17.49
N ASN A 3 -1.55 -15.68 16.39
CA ASN A 3 -0.15 -16.09 16.29
C ASN A 3 0.75 -14.86 16.03
N ASN A 4 2.08 -15.04 16.09
CA ASN A 4 3.05 -13.96 15.91
C ASN A 4 2.91 -13.25 14.55
N ILE A 5 2.51 -13.97 13.50
CA ILE A 5 2.30 -13.42 12.15
C ILE A 5 1.09 -12.48 12.15
N THR A 6 -0.01 -12.88 12.81
CA THR A 6 -1.21 -12.04 12.98
C THR A 6 -0.90 -10.79 13.79
N ILE A 7 -0.13 -10.91 14.89
CA ILE A 7 0.29 -9.75 15.70
C ILE A 7 1.14 -8.78 14.85
N LEU A 8 2.10 -9.30 14.08
CA LEU A 8 2.94 -8.48 13.20
C LEU A 8 2.10 -7.75 12.14
N PHE A 9 1.13 -8.42 11.52
CA PHE A 9 0.22 -7.81 10.56
C PHE A 9 -0.54 -6.63 11.18
N PHE A 10 -1.16 -6.82 12.35
CA PHE A 10 -1.89 -5.75 13.01
C PHE A 10 -0.99 -4.60 13.46
N LEU A 11 0.24 -4.88 13.90
CA LEU A 11 1.24 -3.85 14.19
C LEU A 11 1.59 -3.02 12.95
N LEU A 12 1.79 -3.66 11.80
CA LEU A 12 2.05 -2.97 10.53
C LEU A 12 0.85 -2.09 10.14
N CYS A 13 -0.37 -2.63 10.16
CA CYS A 13 -1.59 -1.87 9.86
C CYS A 13 -1.80 -0.69 10.81
N PHE A 14 -1.63 -0.90 12.11
CA PHE A 14 -1.75 0.15 13.10
C PHE A 14 -0.71 1.25 12.87
N SER A 15 0.53 0.88 12.54
CA SER A 15 1.59 1.85 12.25
C SER A 15 1.23 2.80 11.09
N VAL A 16 0.52 2.31 10.06
CA VAL A 16 0.12 3.12 8.88
C VAL A 16 -0.78 4.28 9.27
N LEU A 17 -1.67 4.07 10.24
CA LEU A 17 -2.61 5.10 10.70
C LEU A 17 -1.90 6.26 11.42
N PHE A 18 -0.83 5.97 12.15
CA PHE A 18 -0.23 6.93 13.09
C PHE A 18 1.10 7.52 12.62
N LEU A 19 1.99 6.72 12.02
CA LEU A 19 3.34 7.18 11.69
C LEU A 19 3.33 8.30 10.65
N TYR A 20 2.60 8.14 9.54
CA TYR A 20 2.51 9.21 8.53
C TYR A 20 2.05 10.53 9.15
N ARG A 21 0.98 10.49 9.95
CA ARG A 21 0.41 11.67 10.61
C ARG A 21 1.36 12.28 11.62
N TYR A 22 2.06 11.44 12.40
CA TYR A 22 3.07 11.89 13.35
C TYR A 22 4.19 12.68 12.67
N PHE A 23 4.72 12.19 11.55
CA PHE A 23 5.78 12.88 10.81
C PHE A 23 5.27 14.10 10.03
N ARG A 24 4.01 14.09 9.57
CA ARG A 24 3.44 15.20 8.79
C ARG A 24 2.98 16.38 9.65
N ALA A 25 2.34 16.13 10.79
CA ALA A 25 1.68 17.18 11.58
C ALA A 25 2.17 17.24 13.05
N GLY A 26 3.10 16.36 13.44
CA GLY A 26 3.76 16.34 14.75
C GLY A 26 2.98 15.56 15.81
N ARG A 27 3.63 15.33 16.97
CA ARG A 27 3.13 14.47 18.06
C ARG A 27 1.70 14.79 18.53
N SER A 28 1.40 16.06 18.75
CA SER A 28 0.08 16.48 19.24
C SER A 28 -1.03 16.29 18.21
N SER A 29 -0.69 16.20 16.92
CA SER A 29 -1.67 16.04 15.85
C SER A 29 -2.25 14.63 15.75
N VAL A 30 -1.61 13.65 16.40
CA VAL A 30 -2.05 12.25 16.41
C VAL A 30 -3.41 12.12 17.10
N PHE A 31 -3.63 12.88 18.17
CA PHE A 31 -4.86 12.85 18.97
C PHE A 31 -5.71 14.11 18.82
N TYR A 32 -5.17 15.19 18.27
CA TYR A 32 -5.88 16.46 18.06
C TYR A 32 -5.76 16.93 16.61
N SER A 33 -6.79 17.58 16.08
CA SER A 33 -6.70 18.20 14.75
C SER A 33 -5.88 19.48 14.84
N LYS A 34 -4.58 19.40 14.53
CA LYS A 34 -3.73 20.58 14.34
C LYS A 34 -3.65 20.87 12.84
N ASN A 35 -3.73 22.14 12.46
CA ASN A 35 -3.53 22.56 11.07
C ASN A 35 -2.15 22.11 10.59
N ILE A 36 -2.13 21.42 9.46
CA ILE A 36 -0.91 20.95 8.80
C ILE A 36 -0.21 22.18 8.23
N THR A 37 0.98 22.50 8.74
CA THR A 37 1.83 23.53 8.16
C THR A 37 2.37 23.04 6.81
N GLU A 38 2.38 23.91 5.80
CA GLU A 38 2.97 23.67 4.47
C GLU A 38 4.52 23.66 4.51
N ASP A 39 5.10 22.92 5.46
CA ASP A 39 6.54 22.70 5.50
C ASP A 39 6.91 21.53 4.57
N ASP A 40 7.70 21.82 3.55
CA ASP A 40 8.15 20.84 2.54
C ASP A 40 9.02 19.73 3.15
N ASN A 41 9.81 20.05 4.19
CA ASN A 41 10.67 19.06 4.84
C ASN A 41 9.86 18.02 5.62
N SER A 42 8.86 18.45 6.38
CA SER A 42 7.93 17.56 7.07
C SER A 42 7.13 16.69 6.09
N TYR A 43 6.72 17.26 4.94
CA TYR A 43 6.06 16.50 3.88
C TYR A 43 6.96 15.37 3.40
N ARG A 44 8.17 15.70 2.95
CA ARG A 44 9.11 14.74 2.38
C ARG A 44 9.48 13.63 3.37
N ASN A 45 9.65 13.96 4.65
CA ASN A 45 9.85 12.95 5.69
C ASN A 45 8.66 12.01 5.85
N ALA A 46 7.43 12.54 5.86
CA ALA A 46 6.22 11.73 5.94
C ALA A 46 6.05 10.82 4.72
N GLU A 47 6.35 11.31 3.51
CA GLU A 47 6.34 10.52 2.28
C GLU A 47 7.34 9.36 2.34
N ASN A 48 8.56 9.59 2.82
CA ASN A 48 9.57 8.55 2.99
C ASN A 48 9.11 7.47 3.98
N VAL A 49 8.47 7.88 5.08
CA VAL A 49 7.88 6.95 6.05
C VAL A 49 6.79 6.12 5.40
N ARG A 50 5.91 6.73 4.59
CA ARG A 50 4.87 5.98 3.87
C ARG A 50 5.45 4.98 2.89
N ILE A 51 6.46 5.37 2.11
CA ILE A 51 7.18 4.45 1.20
C ILE A 51 7.72 3.26 1.97
N PHE A 52 8.40 3.51 3.09
CA PHE A 52 8.93 2.46 3.94
C PHE A 52 7.84 1.51 4.45
N GLN A 53 6.70 2.05 4.89
CA GLN A 53 5.56 1.25 5.35
C GLN A 53 4.96 0.38 4.25
N VAL A 54 4.78 0.93 3.05
CA VAL A 54 4.27 0.17 1.90
C VAL A 54 5.24 -0.95 1.53
N CYS A 55 6.55 -0.67 1.47
CA CYS A 55 7.56 -1.69 1.17
C CYS A 55 7.59 -2.79 2.24
N MET A 56 7.58 -2.45 3.53
CA MET A 56 7.54 -3.42 4.62
C MET A 56 6.27 -4.26 4.60
N GLY A 57 5.11 -3.63 4.42
CA GLY A 57 3.83 -4.34 4.30
C GLY A 57 3.80 -5.27 3.08
N PHE A 58 4.33 -4.83 1.95
CA PHE A 58 4.40 -5.65 0.75
C PHE A 58 5.34 -6.85 0.93
N LEU A 59 6.51 -6.67 1.54
CA LEU A 59 7.41 -7.77 1.89
C LEU A 59 6.74 -8.78 2.83
N PHE A 60 5.95 -8.30 3.79
CA PHE A 60 5.14 -9.18 4.64
C PHE A 60 4.13 -9.99 3.82
N PHE A 61 3.47 -9.39 2.83
CA PHE A 61 2.54 -10.13 1.96
C PHE A 61 3.24 -11.17 1.09
N ILE A 62 4.41 -10.85 0.53
CA ILE A 62 5.22 -11.84 -0.20
C ILE A 62 5.59 -13.00 0.72
N PHE A 63 6.09 -12.71 1.92
CA PHE A 63 6.44 -13.74 2.90
C PHE A 63 5.23 -14.63 3.24
N HIS A 64 4.10 -14.02 3.60
CA HIS A 64 2.86 -14.75 3.90
C HIS A 64 2.40 -15.60 2.71
N SER A 65 2.48 -15.06 1.49
CA SER A 65 2.05 -15.74 0.27
C SER A 65 2.93 -16.92 -0.08
N VAL A 66 4.26 -16.80 0.06
CA VAL A 66 5.17 -17.92 -0.19
C VAL A 66 4.86 -19.07 0.77
N SER A 67 4.62 -18.78 2.05
CA SER A 67 4.25 -19.79 3.04
C SER A 67 2.87 -20.42 2.79
N PHE A 68 1.92 -19.65 2.24
CA PHE A 68 0.53 -20.09 2.06
C PHE A 68 0.26 -20.78 0.71
N MET A 69 0.77 -20.21 -0.39
CA MET A 69 0.49 -20.64 -1.77
C MET A 69 1.70 -21.23 -2.49
N GLY A 70 2.91 -21.11 -1.93
CA GLY A 70 4.16 -21.48 -2.58
C GLY A 70 4.74 -20.37 -3.46
N SER A 71 6.02 -20.50 -3.82
CA SER A 71 6.80 -19.47 -4.53
C SER A 71 6.28 -19.18 -5.94
N TRP A 72 6.03 -20.20 -6.75
CA TRP A 72 5.56 -20.03 -8.14
C TRP A 72 4.21 -19.32 -8.21
N ASN A 73 3.26 -19.74 -7.37
CA ASN A 73 1.95 -19.11 -7.30
C ASN A 73 2.05 -17.68 -6.78
N THR A 74 2.95 -17.41 -5.83
CA THR A 74 3.20 -16.04 -5.34
C THR A 74 3.72 -15.14 -6.46
N VAL A 75 4.71 -15.60 -7.23
CA VAL A 75 5.25 -14.82 -8.36
C VAL A 75 4.17 -14.58 -9.42
N ALA A 76 3.41 -15.61 -9.78
CA ALA A 76 2.32 -15.48 -10.75
C ALA A 76 1.25 -14.49 -10.27
N PHE A 77 0.85 -14.57 -9.00
CA PHE A 77 -0.17 -13.71 -8.41
C PHE A 77 0.29 -12.25 -8.29
N PHE A 78 1.45 -12.01 -7.67
CA PHE A 78 1.95 -10.63 -7.50
C PHE A 78 2.39 -10.02 -8.84
N GLY A 79 2.95 -10.81 -9.74
CA GLY A 79 3.31 -10.35 -11.09
C GLY A 79 2.08 -9.93 -11.89
N SER A 80 1.05 -10.80 -11.97
CA SER A 80 -0.17 -10.48 -12.71
C SER A 80 -0.95 -9.32 -12.08
N SER A 81 -1.17 -9.33 -10.76
CA SER A 81 -1.88 -8.25 -10.07
C SER A 81 -1.17 -6.90 -10.23
N PHE A 82 0.16 -6.88 -10.18
CA PHE A 82 0.94 -5.65 -10.35
C PHE A 82 0.80 -5.09 -11.76
N ILE A 83 0.96 -5.94 -12.78
CA ILE A 83 0.83 -5.55 -14.19
C ILE A 83 -0.57 -5.03 -14.47
N ILE A 84 -1.62 -5.75 -14.04
CA ILE A 84 -3.01 -5.35 -14.24
C ILE A 84 -3.28 -4.01 -13.54
N SER A 85 -2.86 -3.86 -12.29
CA SER A 85 -3.05 -2.63 -11.52
C SER A 85 -2.36 -1.43 -12.18
N LEU A 86 -1.11 -1.62 -12.64
CA LEU A 86 -0.36 -0.57 -13.33
C LEU A 86 -1.02 -0.16 -14.65
N ILE A 87 -1.49 -1.12 -15.45
CA ILE A 87 -2.20 -0.82 -16.70
C ILE A 87 -3.48 -0.04 -16.43
N LEU A 88 -4.27 -0.47 -15.44
CA LEU A 88 -5.52 0.22 -15.08
C LEU A 88 -5.26 1.64 -14.59
N GLU A 89 -4.24 1.85 -13.78
CA GLU A 89 -3.83 3.19 -13.32
C GLU A 89 -3.34 4.07 -14.48
N ILE A 90 -2.55 3.54 -15.42
CA ILE A 90 -2.09 4.29 -16.60
C ILE A 90 -3.27 4.66 -17.49
N VAL A 91 -4.23 3.75 -17.68
CA VAL A 91 -5.44 4.02 -18.45
C VAL A 91 -6.30 5.07 -17.73
N GLY A 92 -6.43 4.95 -16.40
CA GLY A 92 -7.21 5.87 -15.59
C GLY A 92 -6.65 7.28 -15.59
N THR A 93 -5.36 7.43 -15.32
CA THR A 93 -4.70 8.75 -15.32
C THR A 93 -4.68 9.42 -16.70
N ASN A 94 -4.48 8.68 -17.78
CA ASN A 94 -4.36 9.27 -19.12
C ASN A 94 -5.72 9.52 -19.80
N LYS A 95 -6.71 8.64 -19.61
CA LYS A 95 -8.00 8.71 -20.30
C LYS A 95 -9.16 9.14 -19.41
N GLY A 96 -8.96 9.15 -18.09
CA GLY A 96 -10.02 9.41 -17.10
C GLY A 96 -10.99 8.24 -16.92
N TYR A 97 -10.68 7.06 -17.45
CA TYR A 97 -11.53 5.87 -17.31
C TYR A 97 -11.34 5.22 -15.93
N VAL A 98 -12.35 4.47 -15.47
CA VAL A 98 -12.39 3.77 -14.16
C VAL A 98 -12.53 4.68 -12.94
N PHE A 99 -11.70 5.73 -12.79
CA PHE A 99 -11.66 6.56 -11.58
C PHE A 99 -11.91 8.07 -11.82
N GLY A 100 -12.19 8.48 -13.07
CA GLY A 100 -12.31 9.89 -13.44
C GLY A 100 -10.96 10.54 -13.78
N LYS A 101 -10.95 11.85 -14.06
CA LYS A 101 -9.72 12.58 -14.41
C LYS A 101 -8.93 12.95 -13.15
N TYR A 102 -7.74 12.39 -13.00
CA TYR A 102 -6.76 12.76 -11.98
C TYR A 102 -5.34 12.59 -12.53
N SER A 103 -4.38 13.29 -11.93
CA SER A 103 -2.97 13.23 -12.34
C SER A 103 -2.06 13.20 -11.13
N TYR A 104 -1.06 12.32 -11.14
CA TYR A 104 -0.03 12.31 -10.11
C TYR A 104 0.96 13.44 -10.29
N ASN A 105 1.28 14.13 -9.20
CA ASN A 105 2.29 15.16 -9.17
C ASN A 105 3.68 14.54 -8.94
N LYS A 106 4.55 14.66 -9.94
CA LYS A 106 5.91 14.07 -9.93
C LYS A 106 6.82 14.68 -8.86
N THR A 107 6.56 15.91 -8.45
CA THR A 107 7.33 16.62 -7.43
C THR A 107 6.94 16.18 -6.02
N LEU A 108 5.69 15.80 -5.82
CA LEU A 108 5.13 15.42 -4.52
C LEU A 108 5.15 13.92 -4.25
N CYS A 109 5.26 13.08 -5.28
CA CYS A 109 5.32 11.63 -5.13
C CYS A 109 6.75 11.12 -5.41
N PRO A 110 7.54 10.83 -4.38
CA PRO A 110 8.89 10.30 -4.57
C PRO A 110 8.86 8.87 -5.14
N GLY A 111 9.85 8.55 -5.97
CA GLY A 111 10.07 7.20 -6.52
C GLY A 111 9.93 7.13 -8.05
N PRO A 112 10.07 5.91 -8.61
CA PRO A 112 10.00 5.70 -10.05
C PRO A 112 8.56 5.78 -10.58
N PHE A 113 8.43 6.34 -11.77
CA PHE A 113 7.17 6.47 -12.51
C PHE A 113 7.18 5.62 -13.77
N VAL A 114 6.03 5.07 -14.12
CA VAL A 114 5.77 4.42 -15.41
C VAL A 114 4.46 5.00 -15.96
N GLY A 115 4.48 5.57 -17.17
CA GLY A 115 3.28 6.12 -17.80
C GLY A 115 2.56 7.21 -16.99
N ASN A 116 3.32 8.05 -16.25
CA ASN A 116 2.83 9.06 -15.30
C ASN A 116 2.20 8.52 -14.01
N VAL A 117 2.33 7.22 -13.74
CA VAL A 117 1.87 6.58 -12.51
C VAL A 117 3.07 6.18 -11.65
N PRO A 118 3.10 6.52 -10.35
CA PRO A 118 4.13 6.02 -9.43
C PRO A 118 4.01 4.50 -9.26
N ILE A 119 5.13 3.77 -9.38
CA ILE A 119 5.15 2.30 -9.23
C ILE A 119 4.61 1.86 -7.85
N LEU A 120 4.82 2.67 -6.82
CA LEU A 120 4.35 2.43 -5.46
C LEU A 120 2.82 2.26 -5.39
N ILE A 121 2.07 2.92 -6.28
CA ILE A 121 0.60 2.80 -6.33
C ILE A 121 0.21 1.40 -6.80
N ALA A 122 0.80 0.91 -7.88
CA ALA A 122 0.55 -0.43 -8.37
C ALA A 122 0.94 -1.51 -7.34
N LEU A 123 2.04 -1.32 -6.60
CA LEU A 123 2.41 -2.19 -5.47
C LEU A 123 1.35 -2.18 -4.35
N SER A 124 0.81 -1.01 -4.02
CA SER A 124 -0.22 -0.86 -3.01
C SER A 124 -1.50 -1.60 -3.41
N TRP A 125 -1.93 -1.45 -4.67
CA TRP A 125 -3.07 -2.20 -5.21
C TRP A 125 -2.85 -3.71 -5.18
N SER A 126 -1.69 -4.21 -5.61
CA SER A 126 -1.35 -5.64 -5.49
C SER A 126 -1.47 -6.16 -4.05
N GLY A 127 -1.00 -5.38 -3.07
CA GLY A 127 -1.14 -5.72 -1.65
C GLY A 127 -2.60 -5.81 -1.21
N LEU A 128 -3.45 -4.86 -1.60
CA LEU A 128 -4.87 -4.86 -1.28
C LEU A 128 -5.61 -6.05 -1.92
N ILE A 129 -5.31 -6.38 -3.17
CA ILE A 129 -5.88 -7.54 -3.86
C ILE A 129 -5.48 -8.82 -3.11
N TYR A 130 -4.22 -8.93 -2.65
CA TYR A 130 -3.78 -10.07 -1.85
C TYR A 130 -4.53 -10.19 -0.51
N MET A 131 -4.73 -9.08 0.21
CA MET A 131 -5.53 -9.08 1.43
C MET A 131 -6.96 -9.55 1.17
N SER A 132 -7.57 -9.08 0.08
CA SER A 132 -8.92 -9.47 -0.33
C SER A 132 -9.00 -10.97 -0.63
N LEU A 133 -8.03 -11.52 -1.36
CA LEU A 133 -7.93 -12.95 -1.63
C LEU A 133 -7.79 -13.75 -0.33
N SER A 134 -6.88 -13.34 0.55
CA SER A 134 -6.63 -14.01 1.82
C SER A 134 -7.87 -14.06 2.71
N CYS A 135 -8.61 -12.95 2.79
CA CYS A 135 -9.87 -12.87 3.53
C CYS A 135 -10.96 -13.76 2.91
N SER A 136 -11.04 -13.79 1.57
CA SER A 136 -12.03 -14.61 0.86
C SER A 136 -11.79 -16.10 1.04
N ILE A 137 -10.53 -16.55 0.96
CA ILE A 137 -10.17 -17.96 1.18
C ILE A 137 -10.42 -18.37 2.63
N PHE A 138 -10.08 -17.51 3.60
CA PHE A 138 -10.35 -17.78 5.01
C PHE A 138 -11.84 -18.05 5.26
N LYS A 139 -12.73 -17.20 4.71
CA LYS A 139 -14.17 -17.40 4.82
C LYS A 139 -14.66 -18.67 4.13
N PHE A 140 -14.09 -19.00 2.96
CA PHE A 140 -14.46 -20.22 2.25
C PHE A 140 -14.11 -21.48 3.06
N LEU A 141 -12.94 -21.51 3.70
CA LEU A 141 -12.50 -22.62 4.55
C LEU A 141 -13.32 -22.76 5.84
N GLU A 142 -13.89 -21.67 6.38
CA GLU A 142 -14.81 -21.75 7.53
C GLU A 142 -16.18 -22.35 7.17
N LEU A 143 -16.56 -22.34 5.89
CA LEU A 143 -17.85 -22.82 5.41
C LEU A 143 -17.84 -24.28 4.94
N THR A 144 -16.66 -24.90 4.80
CA THR A 144 -16.45 -26.29 4.37
C THR A 144 -15.99 -27.16 5.51
#